data_AF-A0A5N5LJX8-F1
#
_entry.id   AF-A0A5N5LJX8-F1
#
_cell.length_a   1.000
_cell.length_b   1.000
_cell.length_c   1.000
_cell.angle_alpha   90.00
_cell.angle_beta   90.00
_cell.angle_gamma   90.00
#
_symmetry.space_group_name_H-M   'P 1'
#
loop_
_entity.id
_entity.type
_entity.pdbx_description
1 polymer ?
#
loop_
_entity_poly.entity_id
_entity_poly.type
_entity_poly.pdbx_seq_one_letter_code
_entity_poly.pdbx_strand_id
1 'polypeptide(L)'
;MTAQRIGEATLGKNARSPLTHTLYSVGIILIAPSKYTRKMAVPNWLRIVLLLLTFASFQPQLRLLWVRRDSSGISLYYVLLNLIVATELFTISFFYVVNNRVEGSQFFVHNPPNVGDRLNLAQFALTWVLWVLLFAACLAYPSDRYRGRRTTVSAIYGSFLLISVVPLFVDAALDDPSDQYHKWGLALFSSAHIFLVNFIVSILGFVAPYLQARDIIARPPGSGPGALSLIGLAAQAVVFALLAPAWLGRLVFPWEEIGAGNVNWNVLKAWGQLVGFVAFDNAVFAIAQAYLLWLAVRHARHGSPPGVRAGEADPLLGR
;
A
#
# COMPACT_ATOMS: atom_id res chain seq x y z
N MET A 1 6.19 -58.12 -54.04
CA MET A 1 7.66 -58.22 -53.96
C MET A 1 8.20 -56.85 -53.56
N THR A 2 9.28 -56.82 -52.78
CA THR A 2 10.10 -55.62 -52.45
C THR A 2 9.50 -54.61 -51.46
N ALA A 3 10.34 -54.08 -50.57
CA ALA A 3 9.99 -53.24 -49.42
C ALA A 3 11.01 -52.10 -49.20
N GLN A 4 10.56 -51.01 -48.57
CA GLN A 4 11.33 -49.91 -47.94
C GLN A 4 10.37 -49.27 -46.90
N ARG A 5 10.60 -49.10 -45.58
CA ARG A 5 11.81 -48.79 -44.76
C ARG A 5 12.48 -47.48 -45.24
N ILE A 6 12.70 -46.40 -44.48
CA ILE A 6 12.55 -45.98 -43.05
C ILE A 6 12.22 -44.46 -43.11
N GLY A 7 11.51 -43.76 -42.20
CA GLY A 7 10.87 -44.09 -40.91
C GLY A 7 11.07 -42.95 -39.88
N GLU A 8 10.02 -42.45 -39.23
CA GLU A 8 10.03 -41.17 -38.47
C GLU A 8 10.02 -41.30 -36.93
N ALA A 9 10.50 -40.23 -36.28
CA ALA A 9 10.96 -40.24 -34.89
C ALA A 9 9.86 -40.08 -33.83
N THR A 10 10.11 -40.68 -32.67
CA THR A 10 9.36 -40.51 -31.43
C THR A 10 9.33 -39.05 -30.96
N LEU A 11 8.22 -38.36 -31.19
CA LEU A 11 7.95 -37.06 -30.58
C LEU A 11 7.48 -37.26 -29.13
N GLY A 12 8.38 -36.98 -28.18
CA GLY A 12 8.13 -37.12 -26.75
C GLY A 12 6.95 -36.24 -26.30
N LYS A 13 5.90 -36.87 -25.76
CA LYS A 13 4.81 -36.16 -25.07
C LYS A 13 5.40 -35.48 -23.83
N ASN A 14 5.58 -34.15 -23.90
CA ASN A 14 5.93 -33.33 -22.75
C ASN A 14 4.84 -33.44 -21.68
N ALA A 15 5.07 -34.31 -20.69
CA ALA A 15 4.25 -34.43 -19.50
C ALA A 15 4.37 -33.16 -18.66
N ARG A 16 3.47 -32.20 -18.88
CA ARG A 16 3.34 -31.02 -18.01
C ARG A 16 2.98 -31.51 -16.60
N SER A 17 3.88 -31.25 -15.65
CA SER A 17 3.73 -31.65 -14.25
C SER A 17 2.36 -31.23 -13.67
N PRO A 18 1.58 -32.17 -13.09
CA PRO A 18 0.26 -31.86 -12.52
C PRO A 18 0.33 -30.88 -11.34
N LEU A 19 1.50 -30.69 -10.72
CA LEU A 19 1.70 -29.74 -9.63
C LEU A 19 1.53 -28.27 -10.05
N THR A 20 1.80 -27.94 -11.32
CA THR A 20 1.62 -26.56 -11.81
C THR A 20 0.13 -26.19 -11.87
N HIS A 21 -0.71 -27.05 -12.45
CA HIS A 21 -2.17 -26.82 -12.52
C HIS A 21 -2.83 -26.69 -11.14
N THR A 22 -2.37 -27.44 -10.13
CA THR A 22 -2.91 -27.34 -8.77
C THR A 22 -2.56 -26.01 -8.10
N LEU A 23 -1.32 -25.54 -8.24
CA LEU A 23 -0.90 -24.24 -7.69
C LEU A 23 -1.58 -23.06 -8.39
N TYR A 24 -1.74 -23.10 -9.72
CA TYR A 24 -2.51 -22.10 -10.45
C TYR A 24 -3.98 -22.07 -10.03
N SER A 25 -4.59 -23.24 -9.83
CA SER A 25 -5.99 -23.33 -9.36
C SER A 25 -6.16 -22.73 -7.97
N VAL A 26 -5.30 -23.08 -7.00
CA VAL A 26 -5.40 -22.55 -5.62
C VAL A 26 -5.15 -21.04 -5.57
N GLY A 27 -4.16 -20.54 -6.31
CA GLY A 27 -3.88 -19.09 -6.38
C GLY A 27 -5.02 -18.29 -7.02
N ILE A 28 -5.63 -18.81 -8.08
CA ILE A 28 -6.78 -18.16 -8.73
C ILE A 28 -8.01 -18.21 -7.82
N ILE A 29 -8.29 -19.33 -7.14
CA ILE A 29 -9.45 -19.48 -6.22
C ILE A 29 -9.37 -18.50 -5.03
N LEU A 30 -8.18 -18.09 -4.60
CA LEU A 30 -7.97 -17.12 -3.52
C LEU A 30 -8.17 -15.65 -3.93
N ILE A 31 -8.14 -15.34 -5.24
CA ILE A 31 -8.22 -13.95 -5.75
C ILE A 31 -9.47 -13.75 -6.63
N ALA A 32 -10.05 -14.81 -7.17
CA ALA A 32 -11.24 -14.79 -8.02
C ALA A 32 -12.54 -14.87 -7.18
N PRO A 33 -13.28 -13.76 -6.98
CA PRO A 33 -14.62 -13.81 -6.41
C PRO A 33 -15.59 -14.62 -7.28
N SER A 34 -15.89 -15.85 -6.86
CA SER A 34 -16.90 -16.71 -7.50
C SER A 34 -18.32 -16.15 -7.35
N LYS A 35 -19.33 -16.73 -8.02
CA LYS A 35 -20.74 -16.30 -7.90
C LYS A 35 -21.26 -16.20 -6.44
N TYR A 36 -20.62 -16.89 -5.48
CA TYR A 36 -20.95 -16.82 -4.05
C TYR A 36 -20.48 -15.54 -3.34
N THR A 37 -19.45 -14.86 -3.84
CA THR A 37 -18.86 -13.67 -3.19
C THR A 37 -19.68 -12.40 -3.39
N ARG A 38 -20.73 -12.42 -4.22
CA ARG A 38 -21.78 -11.38 -4.25
C ARG A 38 -22.43 -11.18 -2.86
N LYS A 39 -22.22 -12.10 -1.92
CA LYS A 39 -22.61 -12.02 -0.50
C LYS A 39 -21.51 -11.47 0.45
N MET A 40 -20.28 -11.22 0.00
CA MET A 40 -19.16 -10.74 0.84
C MET A 40 -19.01 -9.21 0.83
N ALA A 41 -20.13 -8.48 0.77
CA ALA A 41 -20.11 -7.03 0.93
C ALA A 41 -19.63 -6.68 2.35
N VAL A 42 -18.48 -6.01 2.48
CA VAL A 42 -17.91 -5.66 3.79
C VAL A 42 -18.85 -4.70 4.53
N PRO A 43 -19.39 -5.08 5.72
CA PRO A 43 -20.36 -4.27 6.45
C PRO A 43 -19.80 -2.92 6.88
N ASN A 44 -20.65 -1.89 6.91
CA ASN A 44 -20.23 -0.53 7.29
C ASN A 44 -19.63 -0.45 8.70
N TRP A 45 -20.12 -1.25 9.66
CA TRP A 45 -19.53 -1.31 11.00
C TRP A 45 -18.07 -1.78 10.96
N LEU A 46 -17.73 -2.76 10.10
CA LEU A 46 -16.37 -3.25 9.94
C LEU A 46 -15.47 -2.23 9.21
N ARG A 47 -16.05 -1.43 8.29
CA ARG A 47 -15.35 -0.28 7.68
C ARG A 47 -14.99 0.76 8.75
N ILE A 48 -15.93 1.10 9.64
CA ILE A 48 -15.71 2.04 10.76
C ILE A 48 -14.65 1.52 11.73
N VAL A 49 -14.73 0.25 12.14
CA VAL A 49 -13.73 -0.38 13.03
C VAL A 49 -12.33 -0.32 12.41
N LEU A 50 -12.18 -0.68 11.13
CA LEU A 50 -10.88 -0.64 10.45
C LEU A 50 -10.34 0.79 10.25
N LEU A 51 -11.22 1.78 10.06
CA LEU A 51 -10.86 3.20 10.02
C LEU A 51 -10.31 3.67 11.38
N LEU A 52 -10.98 3.33 12.49
CA LEU A 52 -10.51 3.64 13.85
C LEU A 52 -9.18 2.93 14.17
N LEU A 53 -9.04 1.66 13.78
CA LEU A 53 -7.78 0.91 13.92
C LEU A 53 -6.64 1.53 13.10
N THR A 54 -6.93 2.08 11.92
CA THR A 54 -5.95 2.80 11.10
C THR A 54 -5.44 4.03 11.85
N PHE A 55 -6.34 4.87 12.38
CA PHE A 55 -5.95 6.00 13.23
C PHE A 55 -5.10 5.54 14.43
N ALA A 56 -5.55 4.52 15.17
CA ALA A 56 -4.84 3.99 16.33
C ALA A 56 -3.44 3.46 15.98
N SER A 57 -3.24 2.84 14.81
CA SER A 57 -1.94 2.28 14.40
C SER A 57 -0.84 3.33 14.17
N PHE A 58 -1.19 4.56 13.80
CA PHE A 58 -0.23 5.65 13.61
C PHE A 58 0.11 6.41 14.90
N GLN A 59 -0.77 6.34 15.91
CA GLN A 59 -0.59 7.05 17.20
C GLN A 59 0.76 6.77 17.89
N PRO A 60 1.27 5.51 17.98
CA PRO A 60 2.56 5.26 18.62
C PRO A 60 3.75 5.93 17.93
N GLN A 61 3.67 6.19 16.61
CA GLN A 61 4.74 6.85 15.86
C GLN A 61 4.63 8.38 15.94
N LEU A 62 3.41 8.92 15.80
CA LEU A 62 3.15 10.35 15.95
C LEU A 62 3.46 10.84 17.37
N ARG A 63 2.99 10.12 18.40
CA ARG A 63 3.30 10.44 19.81
C ARG A 63 4.79 10.40 20.09
N LEU A 64 5.54 9.45 19.53
CA LEU A 64 6.98 9.34 19.73
C LEU A 64 7.71 10.57 19.14
N LEU A 65 7.35 10.99 17.92
CA LEU A 65 7.88 12.19 17.28
C LEU A 65 7.53 13.47 18.06
N TRP A 66 6.28 13.64 18.49
CA TRP A 66 5.84 14.83 19.22
C TRP A 66 6.45 14.96 20.61
N VAL A 67 6.61 13.85 21.34
CA VAL A 67 7.21 13.83 22.68
C VAL A 67 8.73 14.03 22.62
N ARG A 68 9.43 13.36 21.68
CA ARG A 68 10.89 13.50 21.58
C ARG A 68 11.36 14.74 20.82
N ARG A 69 10.50 15.33 19.99
CA ARG A 69 10.84 16.44 19.08
C ARG A 69 12.08 16.13 18.23
N ASP A 70 12.21 14.87 17.83
CA ASP A 70 13.33 14.31 17.07
C ASP A 70 12.78 13.30 16.05
N SER A 71 13.39 13.25 14.86
CA SER A 71 13.04 12.34 13.76
C SER A 71 14.20 11.42 13.35
N SER A 72 15.28 11.39 14.13
CA SER A 72 16.47 10.60 13.85
C SER A 72 16.19 9.10 13.77
N GLY A 73 16.72 8.45 12.73
CA GLY A 73 16.43 7.05 12.43
C GLY A 73 15.18 6.81 11.57
N ILE A 74 14.39 7.84 11.24
CA ILE A 74 13.35 7.76 10.21
C ILE A 74 13.88 8.31 8.89
N SER A 75 13.74 7.55 7.81
CA SER A 75 14.16 7.97 6.48
C SER A 75 13.12 8.91 5.88
N LEU A 76 13.51 10.16 5.63
CA LEU A 76 12.62 11.16 5.06
C LEU A 76 12.07 10.77 3.68
N TYR A 77 12.84 9.99 2.90
CA TYR A 77 12.35 9.43 1.63
C TYR A 77 11.38 8.26 1.83
N TYR A 78 11.53 7.42 2.87
CA TYR A 78 10.52 6.40 3.19
C TYR A 78 9.17 7.06 3.51
N VAL A 79 9.18 8.15 4.29
CA VAL A 79 7.96 8.89 4.61
C VAL A 79 7.37 9.54 3.35
N LEU A 80 8.20 10.16 2.50
CA LEU A 80 7.78 10.71 1.22
C LEU A 80 7.12 9.67 0.30
N LEU A 81 7.76 8.50 0.11
CA LEU A 81 7.25 7.49 -0.82
C LEU A 81 5.92 6.88 -0.33
N ASN A 82 5.77 6.59 0.97
CA ASN A 82 4.49 6.14 1.51
C ASN A 82 3.42 7.24 1.47
N LEU A 83 3.80 8.51 1.63
CA LEU A 83 2.89 9.63 1.48
C LEU A 83 2.42 9.79 0.03
N ILE A 84 3.30 9.60 -0.96
CA ILE A 84 2.93 9.55 -2.38
C ILE A 84 1.92 8.42 -2.64
N VAL A 85 2.16 7.21 -2.11
CA VAL A 85 1.19 6.08 -2.18
C VAL A 85 -0.15 6.45 -1.57
N ALA A 86 -0.18 7.00 -0.35
CA ALA A 86 -1.43 7.40 0.29
C ALA A 86 -2.15 8.53 -0.46
N THR A 87 -1.39 9.44 -1.10
CA THR A 87 -1.93 10.56 -1.90
C THR A 87 -2.56 10.05 -3.19
N GLU A 88 -1.95 9.08 -3.88
CA GLU A 88 -2.51 8.48 -5.10
C GLU A 88 -3.81 7.72 -4.81
N LEU A 89 -3.82 6.87 -3.77
CA LEU A 89 -5.03 6.14 -3.36
C LEU A 89 -6.17 7.10 -2.95
N PHE A 90 -5.84 8.21 -2.28
CA PHE A 90 -6.80 9.28 -2.00
C PHE A 90 -7.27 10.00 -3.27
N THR A 91 -6.37 10.32 -4.20
CA THR A 91 -6.66 11.00 -5.47
C THR A 91 -7.67 10.20 -6.30
N ILE A 92 -7.39 8.92 -6.54
CA ILE A 92 -8.28 8.02 -7.29
C ILE A 92 -9.64 7.90 -6.59
N SER A 93 -9.67 7.73 -5.26
CA SER A 93 -10.93 7.62 -4.54
C SER A 93 -11.72 8.93 -4.47
N PHE A 94 -11.05 10.08 -4.45
CA PHE A 94 -11.71 11.39 -4.45
C PHE A 94 -12.32 11.64 -5.83
N PHE A 95 -11.57 11.41 -6.91
CA PHE A 95 -12.06 11.46 -8.28
C PHE A 95 -13.36 10.66 -8.45
N TYR A 96 -13.37 9.38 -8.05
CA TYR A 96 -14.53 8.50 -8.24
C TYR A 96 -15.76 8.84 -7.38
N VAL A 97 -15.58 9.44 -6.21
CA VAL A 97 -16.71 9.77 -5.29
C VAL A 97 -17.19 11.21 -5.44
N VAL A 98 -16.33 12.13 -5.88
CA VAL A 98 -16.57 13.58 -5.86
C VAL A 98 -16.64 14.18 -7.26
N ASN A 99 -15.66 13.95 -8.12
CA ASN A 99 -15.58 14.59 -9.44
C ASN A 99 -16.42 13.83 -10.48
N ASN A 100 -16.26 12.51 -10.58
CA ASN A 100 -16.95 11.68 -11.57
C ASN A 100 -18.41 11.33 -11.19
N ARG A 101 -19.21 12.34 -10.83
CA ARG A 101 -20.63 12.17 -10.43
C ARG A 101 -21.60 12.09 -11.60
N VAL A 102 -21.29 12.77 -12.71
CA VAL A 102 -22.21 12.93 -13.85
C VAL A 102 -22.18 11.70 -14.77
N GLU A 103 -20.99 11.15 -15.04
CA GLU A 103 -20.85 9.92 -15.82
C GLU A 103 -20.95 8.68 -14.93
N GLY A 104 -20.47 8.81 -13.68
CA GLY A 104 -20.39 7.72 -12.72
C GLY A 104 -19.32 6.69 -13.12
N SER A 105 -19.33 5.54 -12.43
CA SER A 105 -18.40 4.47 -12.72
C SER A 105 -19.06 3.10 -12.58
N GLN A 106 -18.65 2.16 -13.43
CA GLN A 106 -19.00 0.74 -13.32
C GLN A 106 -18.01 -0.03 -12.43
N PHE A 107 -16.93 0.61 -11.97
CA PHE A 107 -15.89 0.02 -11.12
C PHE A 107 -15.42 1.01 -10.04
N PHE A 108 -14.64 0.51 -9.07
CA PHE A 108 -14.15 1.23 -7.89
C PHE A 108 -15.25 1.60 -6.87
N VAL A 109 -16.30 2.33 -7.31
CA VAL A 109 -17.46 2.78 -6.50
C VAL A 109 -18.79 2.34 -7.12
N HIS A 110 -19.88 2.48 -6.36
CA HIS A 110 -21.23 2.31 -6.88
C HIS A 110 -21.69 3.58 -7.60
N ASN A 111 -22.64 3.44 -8.54
CA ASN A 111 -23.32 4.56 -9.17
C ASN A 111 -24.82 4.53 -8.80
N PRO A 112 -25.35 5.47 -8.00
CA PRO A 112 -24.63 6.55 -7.30
C PRO A 112 -23.82 6.04 -6.08
N PRO A 113 -22.79 6.79 -5.61
CA PRO A 113 -21.94 6.38 -4.49
C PRO A 113 -22.69 6.24 -3.16
N ASN A 114 -22.57 5.07 -2.54
CA ASN A 114 -23.28 4.74 -1.31
C ASN A 114 -22.48 5.07 -0.02
N VAL A 115 -23.06 4.80 1.15
CA VAL A 115 -22.42 5.04 2.46
C VAL A 115 -21.07 4.31 2.60
N GLY A 116 -20.99 3.09 2.07
CA GLY A 116 -19.75 2.30 2.07
C GLY A 116 -18.65 2.91 1.22
N ASP A 117 -18.99 3.51 0.08
CA ASP A 117 -18.04 4.21 -0.80
C ASP A 117 -17.50 5.49 -0.12
N ARG A 118 -18.36 6.23 0.58
CA ARG A 118 -17.95 7.38 1.39
C ARG A 118 -17.04 6.98 2.57
N LEU A 119 -17.28 5.83 3.19
CA LEU A 119 -16.39 5.26 4.20
C LEU A 119 -15.05 4.79 3.62
N ASN A 120 -15.03 4.29 2.37
CA ASN A 120 -13.78 3.99 1.65
C ASN A 120 -12.98 5.28 1.38
N LEU A 121 -13.62 6.35 0.92
CA LEU A 121 -12.98 7.67 0.76
C LEU A 121 -12.41 8.17 2.08
N ALA A 122 -13.17 8.08 3.18
CA ALA A 122 -12.71 8.48 4.51
C ALA A 122 -11.50 7.65 4.99
N GLN A 123 -11.44 6.35 4.67
CA GLN A 123 -10.31 5.47 4.97
C GLN A 123 -9.03 5.91 4.23
N PHE A 124 -9.13 6.30 2.96
CA PHE A 124 -7.99 6.83 2.20
C PHE A 124 -7.57 8.21 2.68
N ALA A 125 -8.53 9.14 2.86
CA ALA A 125 -8.29 10.49 3.35
C ALA A 125 -7.61 10.49 4.74
N LEU A 126 -8.06 9.63 5.66
CA LEU A 126 -7.43 9.44 6.97
C LEU A 126 -5.98 8.96 6.82
N THR A 127 -5.74 7.95 5.98
CA THR A 127 -4.39 7.41 5.76
C THR A 127 -3.45 8.47 5.18
N TRP A 128 -3.94 9.24 4.21
CA TRP A 128 -3.23 10.38 3.62
C TRP A 128 -2.90 11.45 4.66
N VAL A 129 -3.88 11.93 5.43
CA VAL A 129 -3.67 12.92 6.50
C VAL A 129 -2.66 12.45 7.55
N LEU A 130 -2.72 11.18 7.96
CA LEU A 130 -1.76 10.61 8.92
C LEU A 130 -0.33 10.60 8.36
N TRP A 131 -0.16 10.32 7.07
CA TRP A 131 1.14 10.45 6.39
C TRP A 131 1.60 11.89 6.23
N VAL A 132 0.70 12.84 5.95
CA VAL A 132 1.02 14.27 5.91
C VAL A 132 1.51 14.75 7.28
N LEU A 133 0.87 14.32 8.37
CA LEU A 133 1.29 14.64 9.74
C LEU A 133 2.67 14.05 10.08
N LEU A 134 2.96 12.80 9.68
CA LEU A 134 4.29 12.21 9.84
C LEU A 134 5.35 12.96 9.03
N PHE A 135 5.04 13.32 7.78
CA PHE A 135 5.95 14.06 6.90
C PHE A 135 6.25 15.46 7.44
N ALA A 136 5.23 16.20 7.85
CA ALA A 136 5.38 17.50 8.48
C ALA A 136 6.21 17.43 9.78
N ALA A 137 6.00 16.41 10.62
CA ALA A 137 6.80 16.18 11.83
C ALA A 137 8.28 15.91 11.50
N CYS A 138 8.57 15.06 10.50
CA CYS A 138 9.94 14.77 10.05
C CYS A 138 10.62 15.97 9.34
N LEU A 139 9.85 16.89 8.74
CA LEU A 139 10.36 18.15 8.19
C LEU A 139 10.60 19.21 9.26
N ALA A 140 9.79 19.24 10.32
CA ALA A 140 9.91 20.20 11.42
C ALA A 140 11.05 19.85 12.38
N TYR A 141 11.12 18.60 12.83
CA TYR A 141 12.05 18.20 13.90
C TYR A 141 13.48 17.96 13.40
N PRO A 142 14.51 18.12 14.27
CA PRO A 142 15.88 17.70 13.96
C PRO A 142 15.96 16.23 13.54
N SER A 143 17.04 15.91 12.83
CA SER A 143 17.39 14.57 12.36
C SER A 143 18.91 14.50 12.19
N ASP A 144 19.51 13.35 12.52
CA ASP A 144 20.94 13.04 12.32
C ASP A 144 21.47 13.26 10.87
N ARG A 145 20.59 13.46 9.86
CA ARG A 145 20.97 13.53 8.44
C ARG A 145 20.55 14.83 7.71
N TYR A 146 21.55 15.43 7.05
CA TYR A 146 21.53 16.46 5.99
C TYR A 146 20.26 17.32 5.81
N ARG A 147 20.33 18.56 6.36
CA ARG A 147 19.32 19.64 6.21
C ARG A 147 18.85 19.88 4.76
N GLY A 148 19.75 19.76 3.77
CA GLY A 148 19.44 19.98 2.34
C GLY A 148 18.40 19.04 1.74
N ARG A 149 18.19 17.84 2.31
CA ARG A 149 17.19 16.88 1.80
C ARG A 149 15.75 17.37 1.98
N ARG A 150 15.50 18.25 2.96
CA ARG A 150 14.15 18.76 3.28
C ARG A 150 13.53 19.48 2.10
N THR A 151 14.25 20.43 1.50
CA THR A 151 13.78 21.18 0.34
C THR A 151 13.48 20.26 -0.84
N THR A 152 14.35 19.28 -1.12
CA THR A 152 14.14 18.32 -2.21
C THR A 152 12.89 17.47 -2.01
N VAL A 153 12.66 16.89 -0.83
CA VAL A 153 11.45 16.06 -0.61
C VAL A 153 10.17 16.91 -0.62
N SER A 154 10.22 18.15 -0.11
CA SER A 154 9.09 19.07 -0.12
C SER A 154 8.74 19.51 -1.54
N ALA A 155 9.75 19.76 -2.38
CA ALA A 155 9.55 20.05 -3.80
C ALA A 155 8.96 18.86 -4.55
N ILE A 156 9.49 17.64 -4.34
CA ILE A 156 8.93 16.41 -4.95
C ILE A 156 7.46 16.23 -4.55
N TYR A 157 7.13 16.36 -3.26
CA TYR A 157 5.76 16.19 -2.80
C TYR A 157 4.82 17.31 -3.29
N GLY A 158 5.28 18.57 -3.29
CA GLY A 158 4.53 19.70 -3.83
C GLY A 158 4.22 19.50 -5.32
N SER A 159 5.20 19.10 -6.12
CA SER A 159 4.98 18.76 -7.53
C SER A 159 4.01 17.59 -7.71
N PHE A 160 4.07 16.57 -6.84
CA PHE A 160 3.12 15.46 -6.90
C PHE A 160 1.69 15.91 -6.58
N LEU A 161 1.50 16.76 -5.57
CA LEU A 161 0.19 17.34 -5.24
C LEU A 161 -0.39 18.17 -6.40
N LEU A 162 0.44 18.96 -7.08
CA LEU A 162 0.04 19.80 -8.22
C LEU A 162 -0.47 19.00 -9.42
N ILE A 163 -0.06 17.74 -9.59
CA ILE A 163 -0.54 16.87 -10.67
C ILE A 163 -1.63 15.88 -10.24
N SER A 164 -1.95 15.78 -8.94
CA SER A 164 -2.86 14.77 -8.39
C SER A 164 -4.07 15.39 -7.69
N VAL A 165 -3.93 15.76 -6.41
CA VAL A 165 -5.02 16.24 -5.56
C VAL A 165 -5.47 17.66 -5.90
N VAL A 166 -4.54 18.56 -6.26
CA VAL A 166 -4.87 19.97 -6.53
C VAL A 166 -5.82 20.13 -7.72
N PRO A 167 -5.60 19.49 -8.89
CA PRO A 167 -6.56 19.51 -9.98
C PRO A 167 -7.97 19.09 -9.56
N LEU A 168 -8.11 18.01 -8.77
CA LEU A 168 -9.41 17.51 -8.32
C LEU A 168 -10.14 18.44 -7.35
N PHE A 169 -9.42 19.15 -6.48
CA PHE A 169 -10.03 20.15 -5.60
C PHE A 169 -10.43 21.43 -6.35
N VAL A 170 -9.66 21.84 -7.36
CA VAL A 170 -10.02 22.98 -8.22
C VAL A 170 -11.27 22.64 -9.03
N ASP A 171 -11.28 21.47 -9.67
CA ASP A 171 -12.41 20.94 -10.43
C ASP A 171 -13.67 20.83 -9.55
N ALA A 172 -13.61 20.16 -8.39
CA ALA A 172 -14.74 20.00 -7.49
C ALA A 172 -15.26 21.32 -6.86
N ALA A 173 -14.51 22.41 -6.96
CA ALA A 173 -14.88 23.73 -6.44
C ALA A 173 -15.36 24.71 -7.52
N LEU A 174 -14.96 24.51 -8.78
CA LEU A 174 -15.22 25.40 -9.92
C LEU A 174 -15.99 24.73 -11.08
N ASP A 175 -16.48 23.50 -10.88
CA ASP A 175 -17.23 22.70 -11.86
C ASP A 175 -18.30 23.50 -12.61
N ASP A 176 -18.22 23.47 -13.94
CA ASP A 176 -19.23 24.00 -14.85
C ASP A 176 -19.89 22.82 -15.61
N PRO A 177 -21.11 22.41 -15.22
CA PRO A 177 -21.83 21.31 -15.87
C PRO A 177 -22.13 21.52 -17.35
N SER A 178 -21.91 22.73 -17.90
CA SER A 178 -22.10 23.05 -19.31
C SER A 178 -20.83 22.88 -20.17
N ASP A 179 -19.65 22.70 -19.56
CA ASP A 179 -18.41 22.50 -20.31
C ASP A 179 -18.36 21.11 -20.98
N GLN A 180 -18.25 21.12 -22.31
CA GLN A 180 -18.15 19.92 -23.12
C GLN A 180 -16.75 19.27 -23.05
N TYR A 181 -15.72 20.02 -22.63
CA TYR A 181 -14.34 19.55 -22.51
C TYR A 181 -14.02 18.95 -21.12
N HIS A 182 -14.72 19.36 -20.06
CA HIS A 182 -14.58 18.83 -18.71
C HIS A 182 -14.52 17.30 -18.67
N LYS A 183 -15.44 16.62 -19.39
CA LYS A 183 -15.47 15.15 -19.53
C LYS A 183 -14.17 14.57 -20.07
N TRP A 184 -13.62 15.17 -21.13
CA TRP A 184 -12.33 14.76 -21.71
C TRP A 184 -11.16 15.02 -20.75
N GLY A 185 -11.21 16.11 -20.00
CA GLY A 185 -10.24 16.41 -18.93
C GLY A 185 -10.24 15.34 -17.83
N LEU A 186 -11.42 15.01 -17.29
CA LEU A 186 -11.58 13.96 -16.28
C LEU A 186 -11.17 12.56 -16.79
N ALA A 187 -11.53 12.22 -18.03
CA ALA A 187 -11.16 10.95 -18.65
C ALA A 187 -9.64 10.84 -18.87
N LEU A 188 -8.99 11.92 -19.31
CA LEU A 188 -7.53 11.96 -19.46
C LEU A 188 -6.81 11.87 -18.11
N PHE A 189 -7.28 12.63 -17.11
CA PHE A 189 -6.75 12.61 -15.75
C PHE A 189 -6.83 11.21 -15.13
N SER A 190 -8.02 10.60 -15.12
CA SER A 190 -8.22 9.26 -14.54
C SER A 190 -7.43 8.18 -15.28
N SER A 191 -7.35 8.25 -16.62
CA SER A 191 -6.53 7.33 -17.41
C SER A 191 -5.06 7.44 -17.08
N ALA A 192 -4.52 8.66 -16.97
CA ALA A 192 -3.12 8.89 -16.59
C ALA A 192 -2.84 8.34 -15.18
N HIS A 193 -3.73 8.60 -14.22
CA HIS A 193 -3.58 8.11 -12.86
C HIS A 193 -3.63 6.58 -12.79
N ILE A 194 -4.67 5.95 -13.31
CA ILE A 194 -4.89 4.50 -13.19
C ILE A 194 -3.82 3.68 -13.94
N PHE A 195 -3.46 4.09 -15.17
CA PHE A 195 -2.58 3.28 -16.02
C PHE A 195 -1.08 3.62 -15.90
N LEU A 196 -0.72 4.84 -15.49
CA LEU A 196 0.67 5.28 -15.41
C LEU A 196 1.10 5.62 -13.97
N VAL A 197 0.43 6.58 -13.32
CA VAL A 197 0.87 7.09 -12.00
C VAL A 197 0.78 5.99 -10.95
N ASN A 198 -0.39 5.37 -10.79
CA ASN A 198 -0.63 4.28 -9.86
C ASN A 198 0.37 3.12 -10.01
N PHE A 199 0.70 2.72 -11.23
CA PHE A 199 1.71 1.68 -11.48
C PHE A 199 3.10 2.09 -10.97
N ILE A 200 3.54 3.33 -11.24
CA ILE A 200 4.79 3.88 -10.70
C ILE A 200 4.73 3.92 -9.17
N VAL A 201 3.60 4.35 -8.61
CA VAL A 201 3.41 4.55 -7.17
C VAL A 201 3.42 3.22 -6.39
N SER A 202 2.81 2.15 -6.89
CA SER A 202 2.94 0.80 -6.30
C SER A 202 4.40 0.33 -6.27
N ILE A 203 5.22 0.65 -7.30
CA ILE A 203 6.67 0.36 -7.30
C ILE A 203 7.38 1.18 -6.20
N LEU A 204 7.03 2.46 -6.02
CA LEU A 204 7.57 3.28 -4.92
C LEU A 204 7.24 2.69 -3.54
N GLY A 205 6.09 2.03 -3.39
CA GLY A 205 5.72 1.26 -2.20
C GLY A 205 6.73 0.15 -1.84
N PHE A 206 7.32 -0.54 -2.82
CA PHE A 206 8.41 -1.51 -2.58
C PHE A 206 9.76 -0.85 -2.29
N VAL A 207 10.05 0.32 -2.90
CA VAL A 207 11.30 1.05 -2.69
C VAL A 207 11.35 1.68 -1.28
N ALA A 208 10.21 2.12 -0.74
CA ALA A 208 10.12 2.77 0.56
C ALA A 208 10.79 1.98 1.71
N PRO A 209 10.43 0.71 2.01
CA PRO A 209 11.05 -0.05 3.10
C PRO A 209 12.55 -0.28 2.90
N TYR A 210 13.05 -0.38 1.66
CA TYR A 210 14.48 -0.47 1.42
C TYR A 210 15.23 0.79 1.88
N LEU A 211 14.67 1.97 1.68
CA LEU A 211 15.26 3.24 2.15
C LEU A 211 15.26 3.33 3.69
N GLN A 212 14.18 2.92 4.35
CA GLN A 212 14.11 2.85 5.81
C GLN A 212 15.05 1.78 6.39
N ALA A 213 15.16 0.61 5.75
CA ALA A 213 16.06 -0.46 6.17
C ALA A 213 17.53 -0.04 6.10
N ARG A 214 17.93 0.70 5.05
CA ARG A 214 19.27 1.30 4.96
C ARG A 214 19.56 2.26 6.11
N ASP A 215 18.59 3.09 6.48
CA ASP A 215 18.75 4.02 7.60
C ASP A 215 18.77 3.32 8.97
N ILE A 216 18.07 2.18 9.14
CA ILE A 216 18.20 1.32 10.34
C ILE A 216 19.61 0.71 10.43
N ILE A 217 20.05 0.04 9.36
CA ILE A 217 21.33 -0.70 9.32
C ILE A 217 22.53 0.25 9.48
N ALA A 218 22.44 1.48 8.95
CA ALA A 218 23.52 2.46 9.01
C ALA A 218 23.67 3.16 10.39
N ARG A 219 22.80 2.88 11.38
CA ARG A 219 23.00 3.37 12.76
C ARG A 219 23.95 2.44 13.52
N PRO A 220 24.79 2.95 14.43
CA PRO A 220 25.66 2.12 15.26
C PRO A 220 24.86 1.01 15.99
N PRO A 221 25.35 -0.24 16.04
CA PRO A 221 24.72 -1.30 16.82
C PRO A 221 24.48 -0.84 18.27
N GLY A 222 23.30 -1.13 18.81
CA GLY A 222 22.95 -0.76 20.20
C GLY A 222 22.42 0.66 20.40
N SER A 223 22.52 1.55 19.39
CA SER A 223 21.95 2.92 19.45
C SER A 223 20.41 3.01 19.44
N GLY A 224 19.73 1.89 19.60
CA GLY A 224 18.27 1.75 19.57
C GLY A 224 17.63 2.09 18.21
N PRO A 225 16.29 2.04 18.12
CA PRO A 225 15.55 2.37 16.90
C PRO A 225 15.48 3.88 16.60
N GLY A 226 16.08 4.74 17.43
CA GLY A 226 15.94 6.19 17.32
C GLY A 226 14.49 6.63 17.58
N ALA A 227 13.96 7.49 16.70
CA ALA A 227 12.58 7.94 16.69
C ALA A 227 11.60 6.95 15.99
N LEU A 228 12.08 5.79 15.51
CA LEU A 228 11.22 4.77 14.90
C LEU A 228 10.47 3.96 15.97
N SER A 229 9.14 3.92 15.89
CA SER A 229 8.27 3.29 16.89
C SER A 229 8.00 1.83 16.55
N LEU A 230 8.65 0.90 17.27
CA LEU A 230 8.44 -0.55 17.08
C LEU A 230 6.97 -0.95 17.28
N ILE A 231 6.27 -0.31 18.23
CA ILE A 231 4.83 -0.53 18.47
C ILE A 231 4.01 0.00 17.28
N GLY A 232 4.40 1.15 16.71
CA GLY A 232 3.78 1.69 15.50
C GLY A 232 3.91 0.74 14.31
N LEU A 233 5.13 0.26 14.03
CA LEU A 233 5.38 -0.73 12.97
C LEU A 233 4.54 -2.00 13.17
N ALA A 234 4.48 -2.54 14.39
CA ALA A 234 3.68 -3.73 14.70
C ALA A 234 2.17 -3.49 14.47
N ALA A 235 1.64 -2.37 14.98
CA ALA A 235 0.24 -2.02 14.82
C ALA A 235 -0.13 -1.78 13.36
N GLN A 236 0.71 -1.06 12.61
CA GLN A 236 0.51 -0.82 11.18
C GLN A 236 0.59 -2.12 10.36
N ALA A 237 1.54 -3.00 10.65
CA ALA A 237 1.63 -4.32 10.00
C ALA A 237 0.32 -5.11 10.16
N VAL A 238 -0.21 -5.22 11.39
CA VAL A 238 -1.45 -5.95 11.67
C VAL A 238 -2.65 -5.29 11.00
N VAL A 239 -2.84 -3.97 11.16
CA VAL A 239 -4.03 -3.27 10.64
C VAL A 239 -4.08 -3.28 9.11
N PHE A 240 -2.94 -3.10 8.43
CA PHE A 240 -2.92 -3.13 6.97
C PHE A 240 -3.00 -4.55 6.42
N ALA A 241 -2.52 -5.57 7.16
CA ALA A 241 -2.78 -6.97 6.82
C ALA A 241 -4.27 -7.35 6.93
N LEU A 242 -5.05 -6.66 7.78
CA LEU A 242 -6.51 -6.81 7.84
C LEU A 242 -7.23 -6.00 6.75
N LEU A 243 -6.72 -4.81 6.40
CA LEU A 243 -7.28 -3.99 5.32
C LEU A 243 -7.14 -4.65 3.95
N ALA A 244 -5.98 -5.25 3.64
CA ALA A 244 -5.71 -5.87 2.34
C ALA A 244 -6.80 -6.86 1.86
N PRO A 245 -7.16 -7.93 2.60
CA PRO A 245 -8.25 -8.82 2.21
C PRO A 245 -9.62 -8.14 2.31
N ALA A 246 -9.81 -7.18 3.22
CA ALA A 246 -11.08 -6.43 3.31
C ALA A 246 -11.34 -5.60 2.05
N TRP A 247 -10.31 -5.09 1.37
CA TRP A 247 -10.48 -4.34 0.12
C TRP A 247 -11.08 -5.16 -1.02
N LEU A 248 -10.85 -6.48 -1.05
CA LEU A 248 -11.41 -7.40 -2.05
C LEU A 248 -12.96 -7.39 -2.06
N GLY A 249 -13.60 -7.10 -0.92
CA GLY A 249 -15.06 -7.01 -0.76
C GLY A 249 -15.60 -5.58 -0.55
N ARG A 250 -14.78 -4.55 -0.80
CA ARG A 250 -15.15 -3.13 -0.62
C ARG A 250 -15.33 -2.34 -1.91
N LEU A 251 -14.67 -2.76 -2.99
CA LEU A 251 -14.63 -2.06 -4.28
C LEU A 251 -15.56 -2.73 -5.30
N VAL A 252 -16.16 -1.92 -6.18
CA VAL A 252 -17.02 -2.43 -7.26
C VAL A 252 -16.16 -2.89 -8.44
N PHE A 253 -16.51 -4.04 -9.04
CA PHE A 253 -15.94 -4.49 -10.30
C PHE A 253 -16.97 -5.32 -11.08
N PRO A 254 -17.17 -5.07 -12.39
CA PRO A 254 -18.22 -5.71 -13.17
C PRO A 254 -17.77 -7.09 -13.69
N TRP A 255 -17.64 -8.05 -12.77
CA TRP A 255 -17.18 -9.43 -13.02
C TRP A 255 -17.97 -10.15 -14.11
N GLU A 256 -19.27 -9.88 -14.22
CA GLU A 256 -20.16 -10.55 -15.18
C GLU A 256 -20.00 -9.96 -16.60
N GLU A 257 -19.79 -8.64 -16.71
CA GLU A 257 -19.61 -7.94 -17.99
C GLU A 257 -18.22 -8.20 -18.59
N ILE A 258 -17.15 -8.10 -17.77
CA ILE A 258 -15.77 -8.28 -18.22
C ILE A 258 -15.40 -9.76 -18.38
N GLY A 259 -16.00 -10.66 -17.59
CA GLY A 259 -15.66 -12.09 -17.57
C GLY A 259 -16.66 -13.03 -18.24
N ALA A 260 -17.86 -12.58 -18.62
CA ALA A 260 -18.96 -13.44 -19.07
C ALA A 260 -19.23 -14.65 -18.12
N GLY A 261 -18.97 -14.47 -16.82
CA GLY A 261 -19.09 -15.52 -15.81
C GLY A 261 -17.89 -16.48 -15.67
N ASN A 262 -16.79 -16.28 -16.40
CA ASN A 262 -15.56 -17.08 -16.30
C ASN A 262 -14.35 -16.19 -15.92
N VAL A 263 -13.67 -16.51 -14.81
CA VAL A 263 -12.48 -15.75 -14.38
C VAL A 263 -11.23 -16.31 -15.05
N ASN A 264 -10.79 -15.63 -16.10
CA ASN A 264 -9.53 -15.91 -16.79
C ASN A 264 -8.45 -14.86 -16.45
N TRP A 265 -7.24 -15.04 -16.97
CA TRP A 265 -6.11 -14.14 -16.73
C TRP A 265 -6.36 -12.68 -17.15
N ASN A 266 -7.10 -12.44 -18.24
CA ASN A 266 -7.40 -11.09 -18.70
C ASN A 266 -8.37 -10.38 -17.75
N VAL A 267 -9.37 -11.09 -17.22
CA VAL A 267 -10.29 -10.57 -16.18
C VAL A 267 -9.52 -10.24 -14.90
N LEU A 268 -8.62 -11.13 -14.47
CA LEU A 268 -7.81 -10.91 -13.28
C LEU A 268 -6.83 -9.74 -13.46
N LYS A 269 -6.24 -9.59 -14.64
CA LYS A 269 -5.40 -8.43 -15.00
C LYS A 269 -6.20 -7.14 -14.97
N ALA A 270 -7.38 -7.11 -15.60
CA ALA A 270 -8.28 -5.95 -15.59
C ALA A 270 -8.71 -5.57 -14.16
N TRP A 271 -9.06 -6.56 -13.34
CA TRP A 271 -9.33 -6.35 -11.92
C TRP A 271 -8.14 -5.73 -11.18
N GLY A 272 -6.95 -6.31 -11.36
CA GLY A 272 -5.72 -5.81 -10.74
C GLY A 272 -5.41 -4.35 -11.11
N GLN A 273 -5.56 -4.00 -12.40
CA GLN A 273 -5.31 -2.66 -12.91
C GLN A 273 -6.36 -1.63 -12.47
N LEU A 274 -7.65 -1.99 -12.46
CA LEU A 274 -8.74 -1.03 -12.19
C LEU A 274 -9.08 -0.85 -10.70
N VAL A 275 -8.88 -1.88 -9.86
CA VAL A 275 -9.26 -1.84 -8.44
C VAL A 275 -8.34 -2.63 -7.51
N GLY A 276 -7.72 -3.71 -7.98
CA GLY A 276 -6.99 -4.68 -7.15
C GLY A 276 -5.70 -4.14 -6.55
N PHE A 277 -5.10 -3.12 -7.16
CA PHE A 277 -3.94 -2.41 -6.63
C PHE A 277 -4.15 -1.91 -5.19
N VAL A 278 -5.37 -1.50 -4.81
CA VAL A 278 -5.69 -1.06 -3.44
C VAL A 278 -5.40 -2.16 -2.42
N ALA A 279 -5.87 -3.38 -2.68
CA ALA A 279 -5.64 -4.53 -1.79
C ALA A 279 -4.15 -4.90 -1.76
N PHE A 280 -3.49 -4.83 -2.92
CA PHE A 280 -2.07 -5.11 -3.10
C PHE A 280 -1.17 -4.11 -2.34
N ASP A 281 -1.38 -2.81 -2.48
CA ASP A 281 -0.58 -1.78 -1.80
C ASP A 281 -0.72 -1.89 -0.27
N ASN A 282 -1.92 -2.21 0.23
CA ASN A 282 -2.13 -2.47 1.66
C ASN A 282 -1.36 -3.72 2.13
N ALA A 283 -1.30 -4.79 1.32
CA ALA A 283 -0.53 -5.99 1.63
C ALA A 283 0.99 -5.74 1.58
N VAL A 284 1.48 -5.05 0.55
CA VAL A 284 2.89 -4.64 0.42
C VAL A 284 3.30 -3.78 1.60
N PHE A 285 2.47 -2.80 1.97
CA PHE A 285 2.70 -1.96 3.13
C PHE A 285 2.75 -2.77 4.44
N ALA A 286 1.82 -3.69 4.66
CA ALA A 286 1.80 -4.55 5.84
C ALA A 286 3.09 -5.40 5.97
N ILE A 287 3.51 -6.02 4.87
CA ILE A 287 4.75 -6.81 4.78
C ILE A 287 5.97 -5.91 5.04
N ALA A 288 5.99 -4.70 4.47
CA ALA A 288 7.02 -3.71 4.68
C ALA A 288 7.16 -3.34 6.17
N GLN A 289 6.05 -3.07 6.87
CA GLN A 289 6.11 -2.77 8.31
C GLN A 289 6.58 -3.95 9.15
N ALA A 290 6.13 -5.18 8.84
CA ALA A 290 6.58 -6.39 9.53
C ALA A 290 8.10 -6.64 9.32
N TYR A 291 8.60 -6.42 8.11
CA TYR A 291 10.02 -6.53 7.77
C TYR A 291 10.87 -5.48 8.52
N LEU A 292 10.42 -4.22 8.54
CA LEU A 292 11.11 -3.14 9.25
C LEU A 292 11.12 -3.37 10.77
N LEU A 293 10.03 -3.89 11.34
CA LEU A 293 9.95 -4.27 12.74
C LEU A 293 10.99 -5.36 13.08
N TRP A 294 11.00 -6.45 12.29
CA TRP A 294 11.95 -7.54 12.46
C TRP A 294 13.40 -7.05 12.38
N LEU A 295 13.71 -6.20 11.39
CA LEU A 295 15.04 -5.64 11.20
C LEU A 295 15.47 -4.75 12.37
N ALA A 296 14.59 -3.84 12.82
CA ALA A 296 14.88 -2.95 13.95
C ALA A 296 15.06 -3.72 15.27
N VAL A 297 14.25 -4.74 15.53
CA VAL A 297 14.40 -5.63 16.71
C VAL A 297 15.70 -6.43 16.62
N ARG A 298 16.06 -6.95 15.44
CA ARG A 298 17.33 -7.67 15.23
C ARG A 298 18.54 -6.77 15.49
N HIS A 299 18.53 -5.56 14.93
CA HIS A 299 19.61 -4.58 15.08
C HIS A 299 19.81 -4.14 16.53
N ALA A 300 18.70 -3.91 17.26
CA ALA A 300 18.75 -3.60 18.69
C ALA A 300 19.38 -4.74 19.52
N ARG A 301 19.08 -6.01 19.20
CA ARG A 301 19.64 -7.18 19.91
C ARG A 301 21.12 -7.42 19.66
N HIS A 302 21.64 -7.13 18.46
CA HIS A 302 23.05 -7.35 18.12
C HIS A 302 23.99 -6.30 18.74
N GLY A 303 23.45 -5.23 19.33
CA GLY A 303 24.23 -4.19 20.03
C GLY A 303 24.46 -4.43 21.51
N SER A 304 23.89 -5.49 22.10
CA SER A 304 24.18 -5.84 23.50
C SER A 304 25.51 -6.60 23.59
N PRO A 305 26.53 -6.10 24.30
CA PRO A 305 27.80 -6.82 24.43
C PRO A 305 27.61 -8.15 25.18
N PRO A 306 28.36 -9.22 24.84
CA PRO A 306 28.12 -10.56 25.36
C PRO A 306 28.14 -10.70 26.90
N GLY A 307 28.80 -9.79 27.62
CA GLY A 307 28.98 -9.88 29.08
C GLY A 307 27.78 -9.50 29.94
N VAL A 308 26.82 -8.72 29.44
CA VAL A 308 25.75 -8.14 30.30
C VAL A 308 24.70 -9.18 30.76
N ARG A 309 24.75 -10.41 30.25
CA ARG A 309 23.94 -11.54 30.72
C ARG A 309 24.72 -12.60 31.51
N ALA A 310 26.01 -12.39 31.75
CA ALA A 310 26.87 -13.32 32.47
C ALA A 310 27.23 -12.86 33.89
N GLY A 311 26.92 -11.62 34.26
CA GLY A 311 27.40 -10.98 35.50
C GLY A 311 26.55 -11.16 36.76
N GLU A 312 25.43 -11.89 36.72
CA GLU A 312 24.58 -12.15 37.92
C GLU A 312 24.98 -13.43 38.68
N ALA A 313 26.12 -14.06 38.35
CA ALA A 313 26.52 -15.37 38.85
C ALA A 313 27.93 -15.44 39.49
N ASP A 314 28.60 -14.31 39.72
CA ASP A 314 29.86 -14.29 40.48
C ASP A 314 29.57 -14.24 41.99
N PRO A 315 30.06 -15.20 42.80
CA PRO A 315 29.85 -15.20 44.24
C PRO A 315 30.66 -14.10 44.91
N LEU A 316 30.03 -13.37 45.84
CA LEU A 316 30.69 -12.45 46.75
C LEU A 316 31.65 -13.20 47.68
N LEU A 317 32.89 -13.40 47.22
CA LEU A 317 33.98 -13.91 48.05
C LEU A 317 34.40 -12.82 49.05
N GLY A 318 33.77 -12.83 50.22
CA GLY A 318 34.26 -12.12 51.39
C GLY A 318 35.65 -12.61 51.77
N ARG A 319 36.54 -11.65 52.03
CA ARG A 319 37.72 -11.79 52.89
C ARG A 319 37.46 -11.06 54.19
#